data_AF-H0ABJ8-F1
#
_entry.id   AF-H0ABJ8-F1
#
_cell.length_a   1.000
_cell.length_b   1.000
_cell.length_c   1.000
_cell.angle_alpha   90.00
_cell.angle_beta   90.00
_cell.angle_gamma   90.00
#
_symmetry.space_group_name_H-M   'P 1'
#
loop_
_entity.id
_entity.type
_entity.pdbx_description
1 polymer ?
#
loop_
_entity_poly.entity_id
_entity_poly.type
_entity_poly.pdbx_seq_one_letter_code
_entity_poly.pdbx_strand_id
1 'polypeptide(L)'
;MINMMHNELELPVYVFTDGDPWGYYIYSVLKSGSMSLAFQSDRLATPDAKLIGMTMEDIEEYGLEHVTEDLKGKPRGLRRPNKGLQTYSRRNGLRMDAEKGMAETA
;
A
#
# COMPACT_ATOMS: atom_id res chain seq x y z
N MET A 1 11.19 4.93 23.64
CA MET A 1 10.39 6.05 24.15
C MET A 1 8.91 5.89 23.79
N ILE A 2 8.56 5.77 22.50
CA ILE A 2 7.15 5.62 22.07
C ILE A 2 6.44 4.43 22.74
N ASN A 3 7.04 3.23 22.70
CA ASN A 3 6.47 2.06 23.38
C ASN A 3 6.31 2.24 24.90
N MET A 4 7.22 2.99 25.54
CA MET A 4 7.15 3.23 26.98
C MET A 4 5.96 4.15 27.32
N MET A 5 5.81 5.25 26.57
CA MET A 5 4.67 6.16 26.74
C MET A 5 3.33 5.47 26.44
N HIS A 6 3.29 4.61 25.41
CA HIS A 6 2.10 3.82 25.09
C HIS A 6 1.67 2.93 26.26
N ASN A 7 2.62 2.21 26.87
CA ASN A 7 2.33 1.25 27.94
C ASN A 7 2.08 1.93 29.31
N GLU A 8 2.82 3.00 29.63
CA GLU A 8 2.69 3.66 30.94
C GLU A 8 1.50 4.60 31.04
N LEU A 9 1.11 5.23 29.91
CA LEU A 9 0.04 6.24 29.88
C LEU A 9 -1.20 5.75 29.13
N GLU A 10 -1.20 4.51 28.65
CA GLU A 10 -2.29 3.89 27.88
C GLU A 10 -2.73 4.73 26.65
N LEU A 11 -1.79 5.46 26.06
CA LEU A 11 -2.07 6.39 24.95
C LEU A 11 -2.03 5.67 23.61
N PRO A 12 -3.04 5.81 22.74
CA PRO A 12 -3.00 5.22 21.41
C PRO A 12 -1.92 5.86 20.55
N VAL A 13 -1.17 5.03 19.81
CA VAL A 13 -0.11 5.49 18.91
C VAL A 13 -0.60 5.49 17.47
N TYR A 14 -0.66 6.68 16.89
CA TYR A 14 -0.98 6.90 15.48
C TYR A 14 0.25 7.41 14.75
N VAL A 15 0.49 6.87 13.56
CA VAL A 15 1.67 7.17 12.75
C VAL A 15 1.21 7.80 11.44
N PHE A 16 1.77 8.97 11.13
CA PHE A 16 1.58 9.65 9.86
C PHE A 16 2.93 9.81 9.16
N THR A 17 3.09 9.19 7.99
CA THR A 17 4.32 9.21 7.18
C THR A 17 4.00 9.59 5.74
N ASP A 18 5.01 9.89 4.94
CA ASP A 18 4.81 10.06 3.51
C ASP A 18 4.37 8.75 2.83
N GLY A 19 3.59 8.88 1.76
CA GLY A 19 3.08 7.78 0.95
C GLY A 19 4.12 7.19 0.00
N ASP A 20 5.32 6.93 0.52
CA ASP A 20 6.45 6.41 -0.23
C ASP A 20 7.07 5.18 0.47
N PRO A 21 7.94 4.40 -0.22
CA PRO A 21 8.55 3.21 0.38
C PRO A 21 9.34 3.47 1.67
N TRP A 22 9.89 4.68 1.86
CA TRP A 22 10.64 5.04 3.05
C TRP A 22 9.71 5.35 4.23
N GLY A 23 8.58 6.02 4.00
CA GLY A 23 7.53 6.22 4.99
C GLY A 23 6.99 4.90 5.52
N TYR A 24 6.68 3.96 4.62
CA TYR A 24 6.29 2.61 5.01
C TYR A 24 7.39 1.86 5.77
N TYR A 25 8.66 2.08 5.41
CA TYR A 25 9.78 1.50 6.15
C TYR A 25 9.84 2.03 7.59
N ILE A 26 9.70 3.35 7.79
CA ILE A 26 9.65 3.95 9.13
C ILE A 26 8.53 3.34 9.97
N TYR A 27 7.33 3.22 9.39
CA TYR A 27 6.21 2.56 10.06
C TYR A 27 6.50 1.10 10.42
N SER A 28 7.13 0.34 9.51
CA SER A 28 7.47 -1.07 9.75
C SER A 28 8.45 -1.25 10.90
N VAL A 29 9.45 -0.37 11.00
CA VAL A 29 10.44 -0.38 12.08
C VAL A 29 9.81 0.02 13.41
N LEU A 30 8.87 0.97 13.40
CA LEU A 30 8.16 1.34 14.62
C LEU A 30 7.25 0.20 15.13
N LYS A 31 6.56 -0.49 14.23
CA LYS A 31 5.60 -1.55 14.58
C LYS A 31 6.27 -2.87 14.95
N SER A 32 7.30 -3.27 14.21
CA SER A 32 7.91 -4.62 14.29
C SER A 32 9.37 -4.59 14.73
N GLY A 33 10.01 -3.43 14.81
CA GLY A 33 11.44 -3.29 15.11
C GLY A 33 12.33 -3.33 13.87
N SER A 34 13.59 -2.89 14.02
CA SER A 34 14.60 -3.00 12.97
C SER A 34 15.34 -4.34 13.04
N MET A 35 15.83 -4.82 11.90
CA MET A 35 16.66 -6.04 11.83
C MET A 35 17.91 -5.94 12.73
N SER A 36 18.51 -4.75 12.79
CA SER A 36 19.72 -4.48 13.59
C SER A 36 19.48 -4.52 15.10
N LEU A 37 18.25 -4.29 15.55
CA LEU A 37 17.85 -4.27 16.96
C LEU A 37 16.78 -5.32 17.26
N ALA A 38 16.73 -6.40 16.48
CA ALA A 38 15.73 -7.47 16.66
C ALA A 38 15.78 -8.10 18.07
N PHE A 39 16.93 -8.13 18.74
CA PHE A 39 17.01 -8.60 20.13
C PHE A 39 16.32 -7.65 21.14
N GLN A 40 16.08 -6.40 20.76
CA GLN A 40 15.42 -5.39 21.60
C GLN A 40 14.07 -4.96 21.03
N SER A 41 13.62 -5.54 19.91
CA SER A 41 12.36 -5.17 19.26
C SER A 41 11.18 -5.40 20.19
N ASP A 42 11.18 -6.47 20.99
CA ASP A 42 10.09 -6.76 21.94
C ASP A 42 9.88 -5.65 22.97
N ARG A 43 10.92 -4.88 23.28
CA ARG A 43 10.86 -3.77 24.25
C ARG A 43 10.73 -2.40 23.57
N LEU A 44 11.13 -2.27 22.31
CA LEU A 44 11.22 -0.99 21.61
C LEU A 44 10.10 -0.78 20.59
N ALA A 45 9.63 -1.84 19.95
CA ALA A 45 8.57 -1.78 18.97
C ALA A 45 7.23 -1.51 19.66
N THR A 46 6.29 -0.93 18.92
CA THR A 46 4.92 -0.68 19.38
C THR A 46 3.96 -1.36 18.42
N PRO A 47 3.64 -2.66 18.65
CA PRO A 47 2.81 -3.46 17.73
C PRO A 47 1.43 -2.86 17.48
N ASP A 48 0.86 -2.20 18.49
CA ASP A 48 -0.46 -1.57 18.46
C ASP A 48 -0.49 -0.23 17.70
N ALA A 49 0.66 0.25 17.22
CA ALA A 49 0.72 1.46 16.40
C ALA A 49 -0.11 1.29 15.12
N LYS A 50 -0.93 2.31 14.81
CA LYS A 50 -1.79 2.35 13.62
C LYS A 50 -1.29 3.40 12.64
N LEU A 51 -1.10 3.01 11.38
CA LEU A 51 -0.83 3.94 10.30
C LEU A 51 -2.15 4.65 9.94
N ILE A 52 -2.16 5.98 10.02
CA ILE A 52 -3.31 6.81 9.62
C ILE A 52 -3.14 7.42 8.24
N GLY A 53 -1.92 7.42 7.70
CA GLY A 53 -1.64 7.94 6.37
C GLY A 53 -0.17 8.32 6.23
N MET A 54 0.26 8.77 5.06
CA MET A 54 -0.49 8.89 3.82
C MET A 54 -0.54 7.52 3.11
N THR A 55 -1.74 7.00 2.88
CA THR A 55 -1.94 5.75 2.14
C THR A 55 -2.01 6.00 0.64
N MET A 56 -1.94 4.94 -0.16
CA MET A 56 -2.10 5.06 -1.61
C MET A 56 -3.53 5.47 -1.96
N GLU A 57 -4.52 5.03 -1.18
CA GLU A 57 -5.91 5.44 -1.29
C GLU A 57 -6.09 6.94 -0.98
N ASP A 58 -5.43 7.46 0.06
CA ASP A 58 -5.50 8.90 0.41
C ASP A 58 -5.03 9.80 -0.73
N ILE A 59 -4.05 9.35 -1.52
CA ILE A 59 -3.56 10.13 -2.67
C ILE A 59 -4.66 10.30 -3.72
N GLU A 60 -5.44 9.25 -3.97
CA GLU A 60 -6.55 9.26 -4.93
C GLU A 60 -7.76 10.02 -4.38
N GLU A 61 -8.09 9.84 -3.11
CA GLU A 61 -9.26 10.46 -2.46
C GLU A 61 -9.09 11.97 -2.28
N TYR A 62 -7.92 12.42 -1.85
CA TYR A 62 -7.63 13.84 -1.60
C TYR A 62 -6.97 14.57 -2.79
N GLY A 63 -6.79 13.89 -3.92
CA GLY A 63 -6.22 14.49 -5.15
C GLY A 63 -4.78 14.95 -4.99
N LEU A 64 -3.98 14.23 -4.21
CA LEU A 64 -2.59 14.59 -3.84
C LEU A 64 -1.55 14.19 -4.90
N GLU A 65 -1.96 14.03 -6.17
CA GLU A 65 -1.11 13.58 -7.29
C GLU A 65 0.12 14.51 -7.53
N HIS A 66 0.10 15.73 -7.02
CA HIS A 66 1.15 16.74 -7.23
C HIS A 66 2.18 16.87 -6.10
N VAL A 67 1.93 16.25 -4.94
CA VAL A 67 2.86 16.24 -3.79
C VAL A 67 3.67 14.96 -3.70
N THR A 68 3.36 13.94 -4.50
CA THR A 68 4.16 12.73 -4.59
C THR A 68 5.40 12.97 -5.46
N GLU A 69 6.59 12.64 -4.95
CA GLU A 69 7.80 12.67 -5.77
C GLU A 69 7.73 11.62 -6.89
N ASP A 70 8.09 12.05 -8.11
CA ASP A 70 8.25 11.13 -9.23
C ASP A 70 9.44 10.19 -8.97
N LEU A 71 9.18 8.89 -9.02
CA LEU A 71 10.25 7.89 -8.99
C LEU A 71 11.26 8.18 -10.11
N LYS A 72 12.52 8.41 -9.74
CA LYS A 72 13.63 8.58 -10.69
C LYS A 72 13.64 7.40 -11.67
N GLY A 73 13.51 7.69 -12.96
CA GLY A 73 13.50 6.70 -14.04
C GLY A 73 12.12 6.48 -14.69
N LYS A 74 11.05 7.11 -14.19
CA LYS A 74 9.80 7.17 -14.93
C LYS A 74 9.98 8.09 -16.15
N PRO A 75 9.61 7.68 -17.38
CA PRO A 75 9.56 8.63 -18.48
C PRO A 75 8.59 9.75 -18.11
N ARG A 76 9.05 11.01 -18.17
CA ARG A 76 8.24 12.20 -17.89
C ARG A 76 6.95 12.10 -18.71
N GLY A 77 5.79 12.03 -18.03
CA GLY A 77 4.48 11.88 -18.66
C GLY A 77 3.82 10.50 -18.56
N LEU A 78 4.45 9.50 -17.94
CA LEU A 78 3.77 8.24 -17.62
C LEU A 78 2.87 8.45 -16.38
N ARG A 79 1.69 9.02 -16.59
CA ARG A 79 0.62 9.02 -15.57
C ARG A 79 0.37 7.55 -15.19
N ARG A 80 0.27 7.24 -13.88
CA ARG A 80 -0.19 5.91 -13.46
C ARG A 80 -1.50 5.65 -14.22
N PRO A 81 -1.70 4.51 -14.90
CA PRO A 81 -2.91 4.28 -15.67
C PRO A 81 -4.09 4.10 -14.71
N ASN A 82 -4.68 5.22 -14.30
CA ASN A 82 -6.03 5.25 -13.75
C ASN A 82 -6.96 4.75 -14.87
N LYS A 83 -7.57 3.56 -14.64
CA LYS A 83 -8.45 2.74 -15.53
C LYS A 83 -7.84 1.46 -16.15
N GLY A 84 -6.95 0.74 -15.45
CA GLY A 84 -6.40 -0.54 -15.92
C GLY A 84 -7.07 -1.83 -15.43
N LEU A 85 -7.58 -1.89 -14.19
CA LEU A 85 -7.98 -3.16 -13.57
C LEU A 85 -9.29 -3.76 -14.09
N GLN A 86 -10.15 -2.99 -14.77
CA GLN A 86 -11.32 -3.56 -15.47
C GLN A 86 -11.02 -4.08 -16.89
N THR A 87 -9.90 -3.68 -17.53
CA THR A 87 -9.62 -4.07 -18.93
C THR A 87 -8.72 -5.29 -19.05
N TYR A 88 -8.05 -5.72 -17.96
CA TYR A 88 -7.26 -6.95 -17.95
C TYR A 88 -8.15 -8.22 -18.02
N SER A 89 -9.35 -8.17 -17.44
CA SER A 89 -10.32 -9.27 -17.52
C SER A 89 -11.03 -9.40 -18.88
N ARG A 90 -11.02 -8.35 -19.73
CA ARG A 90 -11.64 -8.40 -21.07
C ARG A 90 -10.71 -8.79 -22.22
N ARG A 91 -9.38 -8.80 -22.02
CA ARG A 91 -8.42 -9.08 -23.11
C ARG A 91 -7.80 -10.48 -23.08
N ASN A 92 -7.79 -11.16 -21.94
CA ASN A 92 -7.36 -12.55 -21.88
C ASN A 92 -8.58 -13.46 -21.84
N GLY A 93 -9.07 -13.81 -23.04
CA GLY A 93 -10.19 -14.73 -23.26
C GLY A 93 -9.90 -16.15 -22.81
N LEU A 94 -9.85 -16.37 -21.49
CA LEU A 94 -10.10 -17.67 -20.89
C LEU A 94 -11.61 -17.91 -20.97
N ARG A 95 -12.03 -18.48 -22.11
CA ARG A 95 -13.34 -19.10 -22.27
C ARG A 95 -13.41 -20.28 -21.29
N MET A 96 -14.25 -20.16 -20.26
CA MET A 96 -14.76 -21.31 -19.53
C MET A 96 -15.81 -21.98 -20.43
N ASP A 97 -15.35 -23.01 -21.12
CA ASP A 97 -15.96 -24.29 -21.46
C ASP A 97 -17.47 -24.40 -21.76
N ALA A 98 -17.73 -24.99 -22.94
CA ALA A 98 -18.78 -25.96 -23.28
C ALA A 98 -20.26 -25.59 -23.05
N GLU A 99 -20.98 -25.34 -24.14
CA GLU A 99 -22.14 -26.15 -24.55
C GLU A 99 -22.73 -25.69 -25.91
N LYS A 100 -22.98 -26.67 -26.79
CA LYS A 100 -23.94 -26.69 -27.93
C LYS A 100 -23.61 -25.75 -29.11
N GLY A 101 -23.32 -26.21 -30.33
CA GLY A 101 -23.88 -27.35 -31.04
C GLY A 101 -25.13 -26.91 -31.81
N MET A 102 -25.03 -27.00 -33.15
CA MET A 102 -26.08 -26.92 -34.18
C MET A 102 -26.30 -25.59 -34.93
N ALA A 103 -26.24 -25.77 -36.26
CA ALA A 103 -26.95 -25.07 -37.32
C ALA A 103 -26.54 -23.60 -37.59
N GLU A 104 -26.39 -23.14 -38.81
CA GLU A 104 -26.54 -23.73 -40.14
C GLU A 104 -25.83 -22.78 -41.10
N THR A 105 -25.30 -23.37 -42.17
CA THR A 105 -25.00 -22.75 -43.45
C THR A 105 -26.10 -21.80 -43.95
N ALA A 106 -25.71 -20.61 -44.43
CA ALA A 106 -26.25 -19.96 -45.62
C ALA A 106 -25.32 -18.81 -46.04
#